data_AF-A0A3N4YWL7-F1
#
_entry.id   AF-A0A3N4YWL7-F1
#
_cell.length_a   1.000
_cell.length_b   1.000
_cell.length_c   1.000
_cell.angle_alpha   90.00
_cell.angle_beta   90.00
_cell.angle_gamma   90.00
#
_symmetry.space_group_name_H-M   'P 1'
#
loop_
_entity.id
_entity.type
_entity.pdbx_description
1 polymer ?
#
loop_
_entity_poly.entity_id
_entity_poly.type
_entity_poly.pdbx_seq_one_letter_code
_entity_poly.pdbx_strand_id
1 'polypeptide(L)' 'MAVKLRDHQIEAVAAIVRGLDIPPGGIHWNGLRGQVHAACGTGKTIIAAASAKRLWGVVDPF' A
#
# COMPACT_ATOMS: atom_id res chain seq x y z
N MET A 1 -11.75 -9.11 -12.56
CA MET A 1 -12.16 -7.70 -12.74
C MET A 1 -11.00 -6.81 -12.30
N ALA A 2 -10.28 -6.18 -13.23
CA ALA A 2 -9.22 -5.24 -12.88
C ALA A 2 -9.86 -3.96 -12.34
N VAL A 3 -9.77 -3.70 -11.03
CA VAL A 3 -10.33 -2.48 -10.44
C VAL A 3 -9.38 -1.32 -10.68
N LYS A 4 -9.83 -0.34 -11.48
CA LYS A 4 -9.11 0.92 -11.67
C LYS A 4 -9.13 1.73 -10.37
N LEU A 5 -7.95 2.12 -9.88
CA LEU A 5 -7.82 2.96 -8.69
C LEU A 5 -8.30 4.37 -8.97
N ARG A 6 -8.94 4.99 -7.96
CA ARG A 6 -9.28 6.42 -7.92
C ARG A 6 -8.09 7.22 -7.38
N ASP A 7 -8.05 8.53 -7.64
CA ASP A 7 -6.91 9.39 -7.30
C ASP A 7 -6.52 9.33 -5.81
N HIS A 8 -7.50 9.41 -4.91
CA HIS A 8 -7.23 9.28 -3.46
C HIS A 8 -6.69 7.91 -3.06
N GLN A 9 -7.05 6.86 -3.80
CA GLN A 9 -6.53 5.50 -3.58
C GLN A 9 -5.10 5.40 -4.10
N ILE A 10 -4.80 6.03 -5.25
CA ILE A 10 -3.44 6.10 -5.80
C ILE A 10 -2.52 6.82 -4.82
N GLU A 11 -2.96 7.96 -4.28
CA GLU A 11 -2.21 8.71 -3.27
C GLU A 11 -1.96 7.87 -2.01
N ALA A 12 -3.00 7.23 -1.47
CA ALA A 12 -2.89 6.38 -0.30
C ALA A 12 -1.92 5.22 -0.53
N VAL A 13 -2.00 4.54 -1.68
CA VAL A 13 -1.08 3.45 -2.00
C VAL A 13 0.36 3.97 -2.14
N ALA A 14 0.57 5.11 -2.80
CA ALA A 14 1.90 5.68 -2.94
C ALA A 14 2.50 6.07 -1.57
N ALA A 15 1.69 6.59 -0.65
CA ALA A 15 2.11 6.87 0.72
C ALA A 15 2.46 5.59 1.50
N ILE A 16 1.67 4.52 1.36
CA ILE A 16 1.95 3.23 1.99
C ILE A 16 3.27 2.65 1.48
N VAL A 17 3.46 2.63 0.15
CA VAL A 17 4.68 2.07 -0.45
C VAL A 17 5.90 2.85 0.03
N ARG A 18 5.89 4.19 -0.04
CA ARG A 18 7.01 5.00 0.47
C ARG A 18 7.25 4.83 1.97
N GLY A 19 6.18 4.70 2.77
CA GLY A 19 6.26 4.63 4.23
C GLY A 19 6.61 3.25 4.78
N LEU A 20 6.41 2.19 3.99
CA LEU A 20 6.75 0.81 4.35
C LEU A 20 7.92 0.23 3.54
N ASP A 21 8.51 1.01 2.64
CA ASP A 21 9.76 0.64 1.97
C ASP A 21 10.91 0.57 2.97
N ILE A 22 11.99 -0.13 2.60
CA ILE A 22 13.15 -0.32 3.46
C ILE A 22 13.94 1.01 3.50
N PRO A 23 14.02 1.68 4.66
CA PRO A 23 14.76 2.93 4.75
C PRO A 23 16.28 2.68 4.62
N PRO A 24 17.06 3.69 4.19
CA PRO A 24 18.52 3.62 4.22
C PRO A 24 18.98 3.33 5.66
N GLY A 25 19.68 2.20 5.87
CA GLY A 25 20.05 1.72 7.20
C GLY A 25 19.26 0.51 7.70
N GLY A 26 18.25 0.04 6.94
CA GLY A 26 17.51 -1.19 7.22
C GLY A 26 16.30 -1.00 8.13
N ILE A 27 15.53 -2.07 8.32
CA ILE A 27 14.34 -2.05 9.17
C ILE A 27 14.76 -2.16 10.64
N HIS A 28 14.25 -1.25 11.49
CA HIS A 28 14.49 -1.28 12.93
C HIS A 28 14.01 -2.61 13.56
N TRP A 29 14.62 -3.04 14.67
CA TRP A 29 14.27 -4.26 15.39
C TRP A 29 12.76 -4.36 15.74
N ASN A 30 12.13 -3.23 16.06
CA ASN A 30 10.69 -3.17 16.34
C ASN A 30 9.80 -3.22 15.07
N GLY A 31 10.41 -3.37 13.90
CA GLY A 31 9.76 -3.32 12.60
C GLY A 31 9.38 -1.91 12.15
N LEU A 32 8.79 -1.85 10.95
CA LEU A 32 8.19 -0.65 10.38
C LEU A 32 6.66 -0.76 10.44
N ARG A 33 5.99 0.33 10.82
CA ARG A 33 4.54 0.38 11.04
C ARG A 33 4.01 1.72 10.55
N GLY A 34 2.86 1.68 9.88
CA GLY A 34 2.12 2.86 9.44
C GLY A 34 0.62 2.57 9.42
N GLN A 35 -0.20 3.61 9.54
CA GLN A 35 -1.64 3.49 9.50
C GLN A 35 -2.20 4.47 8.48
N VAL A 36 -3.15 4.01 7.66
CA VAL A 36 -3.92 4.87 6.76
C VAL A 36 -5.32 5.03 7.32
N HIS A 37 -5.72 6.29 7.54
CA HIS A 37 -7.06 6.64 7.97
C HIS A 37 -7.90 6.98 6.75
N ALA A 38 -9.04 6.30 6.62
CA ALA A 38 -9.96 6.53 5.51
C ALA A 38 -11.39 6.19 5.93
N ALA A 39 -12.35 7.00 5.49
CA ALA A 39 -13.76 6.82 5.81
C ALA A 39 -14.31 5.45 5.33
N CYS A 40 -15.39 4.97 5.94
CA CYS A 40 -16.08 3.75 5.50
C CYS A 40 -16.57 3.88 4.05
N GLY A 41 -16.54 2.78 3.29
CA GLY A 41 -16.96 2.77 1.88
C GLY A 41 -16.00 3.40 0.86
N THR A 42 -14.86 3.98 1.28
CA THR A 42 -13.91 4.65 0.36
C THR A 42 -12.94 3.71 -0.37
N GLY A 43 -13.06 2.41 -0.14
CA GLY A 43 -12.25 1.38 -0.81
C GLY A 43 -10.93 1.04 -0.10
N LYS A 44 -10.89 1.12 1.24
CA LYS A 44 -9.73 0.71 2.06
C LYS A 44 -9.20 -0.70 1.73
N THR A 45 -10.11 -1.64 1.43
CA THR A 45 -9.75 -3.00 1.02
C THR A 45 -8.94 -3.01 -0.28
N ILE A 46 -9.31 -2.18 -1.26
CA ILE A 46 -8.61 -2.08 -2.53
C ILE A 46 -7.26 -1.37 -2.35
N ILE A 47 -7.20 -0.33 -1.52
CA ILE A 47 -5.94 0.35 -1.15
C ILE A 47 -4.97 -0.67 -0.53
N ALA A 48 -5.42 -1.47 0.43
CA ALA A 48 -4.59 -2.47 1.09
C ALA A 48 -4.07 -3.53 0.10
N ALA A 49 -4.96 -4.11 -0.71
CA ALA A 49 -4.58 -5.12 -1.71
C ALA A 49 -3.59 -4.58 -2.75
N ALA A 50 -3.84 -3.37 -3.28
CA ALA A 50 -2.98 -2.74 -4.27
C ALA A 50 -1.62 -2.29 -3.70
N SER A 51 -1.54 -2.02 -2.40
CA SER A 51 -0.27 -1.72 -1.70
C SER A 51 0.54 -2.99 -1.46
N ALA A 52 -0.10 -4.05 -0.96
CA ALA A 52 0.55 -5.34 -0.74
C ALA A 52 1.16 -5.89 -2.02
N LYS A 53 0.42 -5.81 -3.14
CA LYS A 53 0.91 -6.23 -4.46
C LYS A 53 2.17 -5.49 -4.90
N ARG A 54 2.25 -4.17 -4.66
CA ARG A 54 3.41 -3.34 -5.02
C ARG A 54 4.62 -3.61 -4.11
N LEU A 55 4.40 -3.79 -2.81
CA LEU A 55 5.46 -4.07 -1.85
C LEU A 55 6.09 -5.45 -2.05
N TRP A 56 5.28 -6.47 -2.32
CA TRP A 56 5.77 -7.85 -2.46
C TRP A 56 6.21 -8.23 -3.87
N GLY A 57 6.13 -7.31 -4.84
CA GLY A 57 6.54 -7.56 -6.22
C GLY A 57 5.79 -8.70 -6.90
N VAL A 58 4.54 -8.98 -6.51
CA VAL A 58 3.72 -10.00 -7.18
C VAL A 58 3.38 -9.50 -8.57
N VAL A 59 4.19 -9.91 -9.55
CA VAL A 59 3.85 -9.88 -10.97
C VAL A 59 2.64 -10.78 -11.16
N ASP A 60 1.55 -10.24 -11.72
CA ASP A 60 0.35 -11.03 -11.95
C ASP A 60 0.64 -12.21 -12.88
N PRO A 61 0.11 -13.41 -12.60
CA PRO A 61 0.00 -14.47 -13.60
C PRO A 61 -1.21 -14.30 -14.54
N PHE A 62 -1.95 -13.19 -14.49
CA PHE A 62 -3.15 -12.94 -15.29
C PHE A 62 -3.28 -11.49 -15.77
#